data_AF-A0A961T8H0-F1
#
_entry.id   AF-A0A961T8H0-F1
#
_cell.length_a   1.000
_cell.length_b   1.000
_cell.length_c   1.000
_cell.angle_alpha   90.00
_cell.angle_beta   90.00
_cell.angle_gamma   90.00
#
_symmetry.space_group_name_H-M   'P 1'
#
loop_
_entity.id
_entity.type
_entity.pdbx_description
1 polymer ?
#
loop_
_entity_poly.entity_id
_entity_poly.type
_entity_poly.pdbx_seq_one_letter_code
_entity_poly.pdbx_strand_id
1 'polypeptide(L)'
;MTKDAATGHGLTRDPAKLRAFAEACARQAGLDAFGVASPANLPDISAKLTAFLEDGRHGTMGWMEETAERRAHPQTLWPEVRSVILLGMNYGPETDPLATLALKDRATISVYARNRDYHDVIKGRLKEIAGRFAARSGADVKVFVDTAPVMEKPLAAAAGLGWQGKHT
;
A
#
# COMPACT_ATOMS: atom_id res chain seq x y z
N MET A 1 -6.79 44.47 -2.75
CA MET A 1 -5.91 43.42 -3.31
C MET A 1 -6.49 42.08 -2.93
N THR A 2 -6.59 41.23 -3.95
CA THR A 2 -7.47 40.05 -4.11
C THR A 2 -7.51 39.09 -2.93
N LYS A 3 -8.73 38.85 -2.42
CA LYS A 3 -9.09 37.63 -1.70
C LYS A 3 -8.94 36.47 -2.67
N ASP A 4 -7.97 35.59 -2.44
CA ASP A 4 -7.94 34.31 -3.13
C ASP A 4 -9.16 33.50 -2.69
N ALA A 5 -10.01 33.23 -3.68
CA ALA A 5 -11.20 32.43 -3.54
C ALA A 5 -10.80 31.01 -3.13
N ALA A 6 -11.18 30.61 -1.91
CA ALA A 6 -11.27 29.21 -1.54
C ALA A 6 -12.14 28.51 -2.58
N THR A 7 -11.49 27.76 -3.47
CA THR A 7 -12.15 27.01 -4.54
C THR A 7 -12.88 25.86 -3.87
N GLY A 8 -14.15 26.09 -3.52
CA GLY A 8 -15.08 25.08 -3.01
C GLY A 8 -15.26 24.00 -4.06
N HIS A 9 -14.40 23.00 -4.00
CA HIS A 9 -14.41 21.86 -4.89
C HIS A 9 -15.52 20.90 -4.43
N GLY A 10 -16.77 21.19 -4.80
CA GLY A 10 -17.94 20.36 -4.47
C GLY A 10 -17.77 18.89 -4.84
N LEU A 11 -18.42 17.98 -4.10
CA LEU A 11 -18.25 16.53 -4.23
C LEU A 11 -18.29 16.06 -5.69
N THR A 12 -17.32 15.22 -6.09
CA THR A 12 -17.30 14.62 -7.43
C THR A 12 -17.43 13.11 -7.32
N ARG A 13 -18.30 12.51 -8.15
CA ARG A 13 -18.46 11.06 -8.30
C ARG A 13 -17.86 10.50 -9.58
N ASP A 14 -17.29 11.36 -10.42
CA ASP A 14 -16.61 10.98 -11.65
C ASP A 14 -15.32 10.18 -11.33
N PRO A 15 -15.24 8.89 -11.70
CA PRO A 15 -14.09 8.05 -11.37
C PRO A 15 -12.77 8.53 -11.96
N ALA A 16 -12.79 9.12 -13.16
CA ALA A 16 -11.57 9.61 -13.81
C ALA A 16 -11.02 10.82 -13.07
N LYS A 17 -11.89 11.74 -12.66
CA LYS A 17 -11.51 12.91 -11.84
C LYS A 17 -11.02 12.51 -10.46
N LEU A 18 -11.68 11.53 -9.82
CA LEU A 18 -11.26 11.01 -8.51
C LEU A 18 -9.90 10.32 -8.59
N ARG A 19 -9.65 9.51 -9.63
CA ARG A 19 -8.34 8.89 -9.87
C ARG A 19 -7.26 9.95 -10.03
N ALA A 20 -7.47 10.93 -10.90
CA ALA A 20 -6.50 12.00 -11.14
C ALA A 20 -6.23 12.82 -9.87
N PHE A 21 -7.27 13.10 -9.07
CA PHE A 21 -7.13 13.79 -7.80
C PHE A 21 -6.32 12.99 -6.78
N ALA A 22 -6.60 11.69 -6.63
CA ALA A 22 -5.86 10.82 -5.73
C ALA A 22 -4.38 10.71 -6.13
N GLU A 23 -4.09 10.57 -7.43
CA GLU A 23 -2.74 10.52 -7.96
C GLU A 23 -1.97 11.83 -7.68
N ALA A 24 -2.62 12.99 -7.88
CA ALA A 24 -2.03 14.29 -7.55
C ALA A 24 -1.73 14.44 -6.05
N CYS A 25 -2.65 13.99 -5.17
CA CYS A 25 -2.42 13.97 -3.73
C CYS A 25 -1.23 13.08 -3.35
N ALA A 26 -1.13 11.89 -3.97
CA ALA A 26 -0.04 10.96 -3.74
C ALA A 26 1.33 11.56 -4.09
N ARG A 27 1.44 12.18 -5.28
CA ARG A 27 2.67 12.87 -5.70
C ARG A 27 3.06 14.00 -4.75
N GLN A 28 2.08 14.81 -4.32
CA GLN A 28 2.32 15.90 -3.36
C GLN A 28 2.79 15.38 -1.99
N ALA A 29 2.30 14.21 -1.56
CA ALA A 29 2.76 13.54 -0.35
C ALA A 29 4.10 12.80 -0.52
N GLY A 30 4.77 12.93 -1.67
CA GLY A 30 6.07 12.34 -1.96
C GLY A 30 6.04 10.82 -2.15
N LEU A 31 4.96 10.29 -2.71
CA LEU A 31 4.87 8.88 -3.10
C LEU A 31 5.23 8.74 -4.58
N ASP A 32 6.02 7.71 -4.90
CA ASP A 32 6.67 7.52 -6.20
C ASP A 32 5.82 6.70 -7.17
N ALA A 33 4.92 5.86 -6.65
CA ALA A 33 4.06 5.02 -7.47
C ALA A 33 2.59 5.14 -7.06
N PHE A 34 1.71 5.03 -8.05
CA PHE A 34 0.26 5.11 -7.88
C PHE A 34 -0.43 4.14 -8.84
N GLY A 35 -1.45 3.44 -8.35
CA GLY A 35 -2.31 2.59 -9.17
C GLY A 35 -3.62 2.28 -8.46
N VAL A 36 -4.57 1.77 -9.21
CA VAL A 36 -5.90 1.43 -8.70
C VAL A 36 -6.24 0.03 -9.17
N ALA A 37 -6.54 -0.86 -8.22
CA ALA A 37 -7.04 -2.20 -8.49
C ALA A 37 -8.53 -2.28 -8.17
N SER A 38 -9.25 -3.08 -8.96
CA SER A 38 -10.58 -3.56 -8.60
C SER A 38 -10.43 -4.72 -7.61
N PRO A 39 -11.19 -4.76 -6.50
CA PRO A 39 -11.18 -5.92 -5.62
C PRO A 39 -11.74 -7.17 -6.31
N ALA A 40 -12.52 -7.04 -7.40
CA ALA A 40 -13.11 -8.19 -8.10
C ALA A 40 -12.14 -8.94 -9.03
N ASN A 41 -11.02 -8.33 -9.42
CA ASN A 41 -10.10 -8.88 -10.44
C ASN A 41 -8.76 -9.26 -9.82
N LEU A 42 -8.78 -9.98 -8.70
CA LEU A 42 -7.57 -10.44 -8.03
C LEU A 42 -7.23 -11.88 -8.43
N PRO A 43 -5.94 -12.24 -8.51
CA PRO A 43 -5.54 -13.64 -8.62
C PRO A 43 -6.08 -14.44 -7.44
N ASP A 44 -6.13 -15.77 -7.56
CA ASP A 44 -6.44 -16.64 -6.41
C ASP A 44 -5.31 -16.58 -5.38
N ILE A 45 -5.45 -15.63 -4.46
CA ILE A 45 -4.58 -15.39 -3.31
C ILE A 45 -4.79 -16.49 -2.27
N SER A 46 -6.02 -16.99 -2.14
CA SER A 46 -6.46 -17.93 -1.12
C SER A 46 -5.76 -19.26 -1.27
N ALA A 47 -5.80 -19.87 -2.46
CA ALA A 47 -5.19 -21.18 -2.69
C ALA A 47 -3.68 -21.18 -2.41
N LYS A 48 -2.98 -20.10 -2.81
CA LYS A 48 -1.54 -19.96 -2.56
C LYS A 48 -1.21 -19.79 -1.07
N LEU A 49 -2.02 -19.01 -0.35
CA LEU A 49 -1.85 -18.82 1.09
C LEU A 49 -2.12 -20.13 1.84
N THR A 50 -3.19 -20.85 1.50
CA THR A 50 -3.50 -22.16 2.10
C THR A 50 -2.35 -23.14 1.93
N ALA A 51 -1.85 -23.32 0.70
CA ALA A 51 -0.71 -24.21 0.46
C ALA A 51 0.56 -23.79 1.23
N PHE A 52 0.81 -22.48 1.33
CA PHE A 52 1.95 -21.96 2.10
C PHE A 52 1.82 -22.24 3.61
N LEU A 53 0.61 -22.16 4.16
CA LEU A 53 0.32 -22.45 5.56
C LEU A 53 0.41 -23.95 5.84
N GLU A 54 -0.19 -24.79 5.00
CA GLU A 54 -0.16 -26.25 5.09
C GLU A 54 1.27 -26.80 5.02
N ASP A 55 2.13 -26.20 4.18
CA ASP A 55 3.55 -26.55 4.10
C ASP A 55 4.38 -26.04 5.30
N GLY A 56 3.77 -25.37 6.29
CA GLY A 56 4.47 -24.85 7.47
C GLY A 56 5.47 -23.72 7.16
N ARG A 57 5.37 -23.06 6.00
CA ARG A 57 6.36 -22.07 5.54
C ARG A 57 6.28 -20.71 6.25
N HIS A 58 5.29 -20.52 7.12
CA HIS A 58 5.10 -19.30 7.90
C HIS A 58 5.97 -19.25 9.17
N GLY A 59 6.72 -20.32 9.49
CA GLY A 59 7.63 -20.33 10.64
C GLY A 59 6.90 -20.04 11.96
N THR A 60 7.30 -19.00 12.68
CA THR A 60 6.67 -18.60 13.95
C THR A 60 5.53 -17.57 13.79
N MET A 61 5.15 -17.24 12.55
CA MET A 61 4.15 -16.21 12.26
C MET A 61 2.72 -16.76 12.40
N GLY A 62 2.34 -17.24 13.59
CA GLY A 62 1.02 -17.84 13.85
C GLY A 62 -0.17 -16.93 13.49
N TRP A 63 0.03 -15.61 13.55
CA TRP A 63 -0.95 -14.64 13.08
C TRP A 63 -1.33 -14.79 11.59
N MET A 64 -0.50 -15.43 10.76
CA MET A 64 -0.86 -15.69 9.36
C MET A 64 -2.00 -16.68 9.23
N GLU A 65 -1.97 -17.74 10.04
CA GLU A 65 -3.03 -18.74 10.08
C GLU A 65 -4.31 -18.14 10.67
N GLU A 66 -4.19 -17.44 11.81
CA GLU A 66 -5.31 -16.77 12.48
C GLU A 66 -6.03 -15.74 11.60
N THR A 67 -5.30 -15.12 10.66
CA THR A 67 -5.84 -14.07 9.77
C THR A 67 -6.02 -14.52 8.32
N ALA A 68 -5.86 -15.81 8.02
CA ALA A 68 -5.84 -16.33 6.65
C ALA A 68 -7.12 -15.97 5.88
N GLU A 69 -8.30 -16.15 6.49
CA GLU A 69 -9.58 -15.82 5.88
C GLU A 69 -9.68 -14.33 5.52
N ARG A 70 -9.19 -13.46 6.40
CA ARG A 70 -9.16 -12.00 6.19
C ARG A 70 -8.21 -11.60 5.05
N ARG A 71 -7.13 -12.38 4.84
CA ARG A 71 -6.15 -12.19 3.75
C ARG A 71 -6.64 -12.68 2.40
N ALA A 72 -7.62 -13.60 2.38
CA ALA A 72 -8.09 -14.23 1.15
C ALA A 72 -8.67 -13.22 0.16
N HIS A 73 -9.37 -12.19 0.64
CA HIS A 73 -9.99 -11.19 -0.23
C HIS A 73 -10.19 -9.84 0.48
N PRO A 74 -9.99 -8.69 -0.20
CA PRO A 74 -10.25 -7.37 0.41
C PRO A 74 -11.69 -7.19 0.89
N GLN A 75 -12.66 -7.84 0.22
CA GLN A 75 -14.07 -7.78 0.65
C GLN A 75 -14.33 -8.52 1.96
N THR A 76 -13.50 -9.51 2.34
CA THR A 76 -13.59 -10.14 3.66
C THR A 76 -13.26 -9.14 4.77
N LEU A 77 -12.35 -8.21 4.50
CA LEU A 77 -11.98 -7.14 5.43
C LEU A 77 -12.94 -5.96 5.41
N TRP A 78 -13.52 -5.67 4.25
CA TRP A 78 -14.44 -4.57 4.09
C TRP A 78 -15.43 -4.86 2.95
N PRO A 79 -16.64 -5.37 3.27
CA PRO A 79 -17.60 -5.83 2.25
C PRO A 79 -17.96 -4.76 1.21
N GLU A 80 -17.98 -3.48 1.62
CA GLU A 80 -18.34 -2.34 0.78
C GLU A 80 -17.18 -1.83 -0.10
N VAL A 81 -15.98 -2.44 -0.04
CA VAL A 81 -14.83 -1.98 -0.82
C VAL A 81 -15.10 -2.08 -2.33
N ARG A 82 -14.91 -0.96 -3.04
CA ARG A 82 -15.12 -0.86 -4.50
C ARG A 82 -13.85 -0.68 -5.30
N SER A 83 -12.80 -0.18 -4.68
CA SER A 83 -11.51 0.09 -5.31
C SER A 83 -10.42 0.08 -4.25
N VAL A 84 -9.23 -0.37 -4.63
CA VAL A 84 -8.05 -0.33 -3.77
C VAL A 84 -7.02 0.58 -4.45
N ILE A 85 -6.63 1.66 -3.78
CA ILE A 85 -5.60 2.58 -4.26
C ILE A 85 -4.26 2.10 -3.69
N LEU A 86 -3.34 1.74 -4.58
CA LEU A 86 -2.02 1.25 -4.22
C LEU A 86 -1.00 2.37 -4.44
N LEU A 87 -0.12 2.52 -3.46
CA LEU A 87 0.84 3.60 -3.37
C LEU A 87 2.21 3.00 -3.08
N GLY A 88 3.25 3.50 -3.74
CA GLY A 88 4.62 3.06 -3.53
C GLY A 88 5.53 4.20 -3.09
N MET A 89 6.49 3.88 -2.23
CA MET A 89 7.58 4.77 -1.85
C MET A 89 8.90 4.07 -2.12
N ASN A 90 9.79 4.73 -2.85
CA ASN A 90 11.15 4.29 -3.03
C ASN A 90 11.93 4.59 -1.74
N TYR A 91 12.44 3.54 -1.10
CA TYR A 91 13.28 3.64 0.10
C TYR A 91 14.77 3.45 -0.21
N GLY A 92 15.16 3.37 -1.49
CA GLY A 92 16.54 3.25 -1.91
C GLY A 92 17.37 4.44 -1.41
N PRO A 93 18.58 4.21 -0.87
CA PRO A 93 19.43 5.31 -0.44
C PRO A 93 20.06 6.00 -1.66
N GLU A 94 20.52 7.23 -1.47
CA GLU A 94 21.31 7.95 -2.51
C GLU A 94 22.69 7.32 -2.76
N THR A 95 23.13 6.44 -1.86
CA THR A 95 24.40 5.72 -1.93
C THR A 95 24.20 4.26 -2.35
N ASP A 96 25.29 3.55 -2.64
CA ASP A 96 25.22 2.11 -2.90
C ASP A 96 24.68 1.36 -1.65
N PRO A 97 23.50 0.72 -1.73
CA PRO A 97 22.90 0.02 -0.59
C PRO A 97 23.74 -1.19 -0.12
N LEU A 98 24.61 -1.71 -0.98
CA LEU A 98 25.45 -2.89 -0.74
C LEU A 98 26.84 -2.55 -0.19
N ALA A 99 27.22 -1.26 -0.14
CA ALA A 99 28.56 -0.84 0.26
C ALA A 99 28.98 -1.40 1.63
N THR A 100 28.02 -1.56 2.56
CA THR A 100 28.28 -2.08 3.91
C THR A 100 28.58 -3.58 3.94
N LEU A 101 28.28 -4.35 2.88
CA LEU A 101 28.58 -5.78 2.81
C LEU A 101 30.07 -6.08 2.72
N ALA A 102 30.89 -5.12 2.30
CA ALA A 102 32.35 -5.27 2.27
C ALA A 102 33.00 -5.16 3.66
N LEU A 103 32.29 -4.62 4.66
CA LEU A 103 32.81 -4.40 6.00
C LEU A 103 32.75 -5.71 6.81
N LYS A 104 33.91 -6.24 7.19
CA LYS A 104 34.03 -7.52 7.91
C LYS A 104 33.92 -7.40 9.43
N ASP A 105 33.93 -6.18 9.96
CA ASP A 105 33.92 -5.88 11.39
C ASP A 105 32.51 -5.64 11.96
N ARG A 106 31.47 -5.66 11.12
CA ARG A 106 30.09 -5.35 11.51
C ARG A 106 29.05 -6.05 10.63
N ALA A 107 27.85 -6.21 11.17
CA ALA A 107 26.70 -6.67 10.40
C ALA A 107 26.07 -5.54 9.58
N THR A 108 25.39 -5.91 8.48
CA THR A 108 24.58 -4.99 7.68
C THR A 108 23.10 -5.13 8.03
N ILE A 109 22.43 -4.01 8.24
CA ILE A 109 20.97 -3.93 8.40
C ILE A 109 20.34 -3.64 7.03
N SER A 110 19.20 -4.28 6.73
CA SER A 110 18.44 -4.02 5.50
C SER A 110 18.05 -2.54 5.40
N VAL A 111 18.09 -1.98 4.18
CA VAL A 111 17.87 -0.54 3.93
C VAL A 111 16.56 -0.03 4.54
N TYR A 112 15.47 -0.79 4.40
CA TYR A 112 14.15 -0.38 4.90
C TYR A 112 14.10 -0.16 6.42
N ALA A 113 15.05 -0.72 7.17
CA ALA A 113 15.12 -0.66 8.63
C ALA A 113 16.23 0.27 9.15
N ARG A 114 16.89 1.05 8.28
CA ARG A 114 18.00 1.95 8.69
C ARG A 114 17.53 3.32 9.18
N ASN A 115 16.34 3.75 8.76
CA ASN A 115 15.81 5.08 9.03
C ASN A 115 14.61 5.00 9.98
N ARG A 116 13.91 6.12 10.15
CA ARG A 116 12.63 6.16 10.87
C ARG A 116 11.70 5.04 10.38
N ASP A 117 10.98 4.43 11.31
CA ASP A 117 10.02 3.37 11.02
C ASP A 117 9.09 3.78 9.87
N TYR A 118 9.08 2.97 8.81
CA TYR A 118 8.32 3.23 7.60
C TYR A 118 6.82 3.25 7.88
N HIS A 119 6.35 2.53 8.91
CA HIS A 119 4.95 2.53 9.29
C HIS A 119 4.47 3.94 9.62
N ASP A 120 5.22 4.69 10.42
CA ASP A 120 4.86 6.06 10.80
C ASP A 120 4.84 7.00 9.59
N VAL A 121 5.88 6.91 8.77
CA VAL A 121 6.07 7.79 7.61
C VAL A 121 4.97 7.55 6.57
N ILE A 122 4.75 6.29 6.19
CA ILE A 122 3.75 5.92 5.20
C ILE A 122 2.35 6.16 5.75
N LYS A 123 2.03 5.73 6.98
CA LYS A 123 0.70 5.91 7.57
C LYS A 123 0.30 7.38 7.70
N GLY A 124 1.25 8.27 8.00
CA GLY A 124 1.02 9.72 8.02
C GLY A 124 0.57 10.24 6.65
N ARG A 125 1.32 9.90 5.59
CA ARG A 125 1.01 10.28 4.20
C ARG A 125 -0.32 9.68 3.71
N LEU A 126 -0.58 8.40 4.04
CA LEU A 126 -1.84 7.74 3.71
C LEU A 126 -3.04 8.44 4.35
N LYS A 127 -2.94 8.85 5.62
CA LYS A 127 -4.01 9.60 6.31
C LYS A 127 -4.28 10.96 5.67
N GLU A 128 -3.23 11.68 5.26
CA GLU A 128 -3.37 12.96 4.55
C GLU A 128 -4.15 12.77 3.24
N ILE A 129 -3.73 11.82 2.42
CA ILE A 129 -4.36 11.51 1.13
C ILE A 129 -5.80 11.04 1.35
N ALA A 130 -6.03 10.15 2.32
CA ALA A 130 -7.35 9.63 2.63
C ALA A 130 -8.32 10.73 3.08
N GLY A 131 -7.88 11.65 3.95
CA GLY A 131 -8.71 12.77 4.39
C GLY A 131 -9.11 13.69 3.23
N ARG A 132 -8.15 14.02 2.35
CA ARG A 132 -8.43 14.82 1.14
C ARG A 132 -9.36 14.10 0.17
N PHE A 133 -9.15 12.81 -0.05
CA PHE A 133 -9.97 11.98 -0.93
C PHE A 133 -11.40 11.84 -0.41
N ALA A 134 -11.57 11.55 0.88
CA ALA A 134 -12.87 11.45 1.52
C ALA A 134 -13.65 12.76 1.42
N ALA A 135 -13.00 13.90 1.70
CA ALA A 135 -13.61 15.22 1.57
C ALA A 135 -14.06 15.55 0.13
N ARG A 136 -13.32 15.07 -0.88
CA ARG A 136 -13.60 15.33 -2.30
C ARG A 136 -14.63 14.38 -2.92
N SER A 137 -14.65 13.13 -2.47
CA SER A 137 -15.50 12.05 -3.02
C SER A 137 -16.79 11.84 -2.22
N GLY A 138 -16.76 12.13 -0.92
CA GLY A 138 -17.81 11.74 0.03
C GLY A 138 -17.83 10.25 0.33
N ALA A 139 -16.79 9.50 -0.07
CA ALA A 139 -16.65 8.08 0.21
C ALA A 139 -15.90 7.84 1.52
N ASP A 140 -16.23 6.73 2.18
CA ASP A 140 -15.43 6.20 3.27
C ASP A 140 -14.08 5.70 2.75
N VAL A 141 -13.03 5.81 3.57
CA VAL A 141 -11.68 5.35 3.24
C VAL A 141 -11.06 4.64 4.44
N LYS A 142 -10.48 3.47 4.21
CA LYS A 142 -9.62 2.75 5.16
C LYS A 142 -8.18 2.76 4.66
N VAL A 143 -7.23 2.97 5.57
CA VAL A 143 -5.79 3.01 5.28
C VAL A 143 -5.08 1.83 5.93
N PHE A 144 -4.17 1.21 5.19
CA PHE A 144 -3.39 0.06 5.63
C PHE A 144 -1.92 0.24 5.24
N VAL A 145 -1.03 -0.28 6.08
CA VAL A 145 0.41 -0.44 5.81
C VAL A 145 0.88 -1.63 6.63
N ASP A 146 1.34 -2.69 5.95
CA ASP A 146 2.01 -3.93 6.43
C ASP A 146 1.25 -4.76 7.48
N THR A 147 0.85 -4.12 8.57
CA THR A 147 0.23 -4.69 9.77
C THR A 147 -1.20 -5.19 9.60
N ALA A 148 -1.89 -4.80 8.52
CA ALA A 148 -3.23 -5.29 8.25
C ALA A 148 -3.19 -6.59 7.44
N PRO A 149 -4.16 -7.49 7.61
CA PRO A 149 -4.20 -8.75 6.87
C PRO A 149 -4.72 -8.55 5.44
N VAL A 150 -4.09 -7.65 4.68
CA VAL A 150 -4.35 -7.36 3.27
C VAL A 150 -3.16 -7.88 2.46
N MET A 151 -3.43 -8.58 1.37
CA MET A 151 -2.37 -9.10 0.49
C MET A 151 -1.91 -8.02 -0.50
N GLU A 152 -1.06 -7.12 -0.01
CA GLU A 152 -0.60 -5.92 -0.74
C GLU A 152 0.13 -6.24 -2.05
N LYS A 153 0.98 -7.28 -2.09
CA LYS A 153 1.76 -7.65 -3.29
C LYS A 153 0.88 -8.05 -4.49
N PRO A 154 -0.07 -9.00 -4.38
CA PRO A 154 -1.02 -9.29 -5.44
C PRO A 154 -1.84 -8.07 -5.88
N LEU A 155 -2.26 -7.23 -4.94
CA LEU A 155 -3.00 -6.00 -5.22
C LEU A 155 -2.16 -4.99 -6.01
N ALA A 156 -0.89 -4.80 -5.65
CA ALA A 156 0.04 -3.92 -6.35
C ALA A 156 0.29 -4.39 -7.79
N ALA A 157 0.39 -5.71 -8.00
CA ALA A 157 0.48 -6.27 -9.35
C ALA A 157 -0.80 -6.01 -10.17
N ALA A 158 -1.97 -6.26 -9.59
CA ALA A 158 -3.27 -5.98 -10.23
C ALA A 158 -3.49 -4.48 -10.53
N ALA A 159 -2.90 -3.60 -9.71
CA ALA A 159 -2.94 -2.15 -9.90
C ALA A 159 -1.90 -1.63 -10.91
N GLY A 160 -1.04 -2.51 -11.44
CA GLY A 160 -0.02 -2.16 -12.43
C GLY A 160 1.24 -1.50 -11.87
N LEU A 161 1.51 -1.60 -10.56
CA LEU A 161 2.74 -1.06 -9.94
C LEU A 161 3.96 -1.95 -10.18
N GLY A 162 3.76 -3.20 -10.57
CA GLY A 162 4.84 -4.15 -10.79
C GLY A 162 4.34 -5.58 -10.93
N TRP A 163 5.20 -6.54 -10.61
CA TRP A 163 4.91 -7.97 -10.66
C TRP A 163 5.58 -8.69 -9.48
N GLN A 164 5.08 -9.86 -9.09
CA GLN A 164 5.67 -10.63 -8.00
C GLN A 164 6.82 -11.51 -8.51
N GLY A 165 8.04 -11.14 -8.10
CA GLY A 165 9.29 -11.89 -8.36
C GLY A 165 9.34 -13.27 -7.71
N LYS A 166 10.29 -14.11 -8.13
CA LYS A 166 10.58 -15.41 -7.47
C LYS A 166 11.18 -15.26 -6.07
N HIS A 167 11.58 -14.05 -5.70
CA HIS A 167 12.31 -13.74 -4.48
C HIS A 167 11.41 -13.66 -3.23
N THR A 168 10.09 -13.83 -3.39
CA THR A 168 9.09 -13.97 -2.32
C THR A 168 7.77 -14.48 -2.87
#